data_AF-A0A2E3AHT9-F1
#
_entry.id   AF-A0A2E3AHT9-F1
#
_cell.length_a   1.000
_cell.length_b   1.000
_cell.length_c   1.000
_cell.angle_alpha   90.00
_cell.angle_beta   90.00
_cell.angle_gamma   90.00
#
_symmetry.space_group_name_H-M   'P 1'
#
loop_
_entity.id
_entity.type
_entity.pdbx_description
1 polymer ?
#
loop_
_entity_poly.entity_id
_entity_poly.type
_entity_poly.pdbx_seq_one_letter_code
_entity_poly.pdbx_strand_id
1 'polypeptide(L)'
;KVLKKGEIILSKYSENEIILDVINNGDGFLVLSEIYYFPGWDAFIDGKKINIFRTNHALRGVFVPKGKHEIVFKTKNNFYNLSYLISYSTFLSLIILSFIFFRPMRLIK
;
A
#
# COMPACT_ATOMS: atom_id res chain seq x y z
N LYS A 1 -13.04 21.56 -26.68
CA LYS A 1 -13.60 20.32 -26.08
C LYS A 1 -13.65 20.55 -24.57
N VAL A 2 -14.81 20.85 -24.01
CA VAL A 2 -14.94 21.15 -22.57
C VAL A 2 -14.61 19.87 -21.81
N LEU A 3 -13.53 19.87 -21.04
CA LEU A 3 -13.21 18.75 -20.15
C LEU A 3 -14.36 18.64 -19.15
N LYS A 4 -15.10 17.52 -19.18
CA LYS A 4 -16.11 17.25 -18.17
C LYS A 4 -15.40 17.24 -16.81
N LYS A 5 -15.79 18.14 -15.92
CA LYS A 5 -15.19 18.29 -14.60
C LYS A 5 -15.67 17.11 -13.73
N GLY A 6 -14.71 16.39 -13.16
CA GLY A 6 -14.93 15.43 -12.08
C GLY A 6 -14.50 16.05 -10.76
N GLU A 7 -15.18 15.70 -9.68
CA GLU A 7 -14.80 16.06 -8.31
C GLU A 7 -14.23 14.82 -7.63
N ILE A 8 -13.16 15.01 -6.86
CA ILE A 8 -12.48 13.95 -6.13
C ILE A 8 -12.29 14.44 -4.70
N ILE A 9 -12.69 13.61 -3.74
CA ILE A 9 -12.46 13.83 -2.31
C ILE A 9 -11.58 12.68 -1.83
N LEU A 10 -10.46 13.03 -1.18
CA LEU A 10 -9.56 12.06 -0.57
C LEU A 10 -10.08 11.73 0.83
N SER A 11 -10.76 10.60 0.94
CA SER A 11 -11.43 10.17 2.19
C SER A 11 -10.44 9.51 3.15
N LYS A 12 -9.45 8.79 2.61
CA LYS A 12 -8.36 8.21 3.40
C LYS A 12 -7.07 8.11 2.58
N TYR A 13 -5.96 8.41 3.24
CA TYR A 13 -4.62 8.21 2.69
C TYR A 13 -3.72 7.54 3.72
N SER A 14 -3.27 6.33 3.42
CA SER A 14 -2.35 5.57 4.26
C SER A 14 -1.44 4.70 3.39
N GLU A 15 -0.36 4.18 3.99
CA GLU A 15 0.65 3.38 3.30
C GLU A 15 0.08 2.17 2.55
N ASN A 16 -0.95 1.53 3.12
CA ASN A 16 -1.54 0.30 2.59
C ASN A 16 -2.91 0.48 1.94
N GLU A 17 -3.51 1.66 2.09
CA GLU A 17 -4.88 1.90 1.68
C GLU A 17 -5.12 3.37 1.34
N ILE A 18 -5.69 3.61 0.16
CA ILE A 18 -6.08 4.93 -0.34
C ILE A 18 -7.54 4.85 -0.78
N ILE A 19 -8.39 5.73 -0.24
CA ILE A 19 -9.82 5.78 -0.51
C ILE A 19 -10.16 7.15 -1.09
N LEU A 20 -10.82 7.14 -2.25
CA LEU A 20 -11.23 8.31 -3.00
C LEU A 20 -12.73 8.25 -3.28
N ASP A 21 -13.46 9.30 -2.91
CA ASP A 21 -14.83 9.50 -3.37
C ASP A 21 -14.81 10.36 -4.63
N VAL A 22 -15.33 9.81 -5.73
CA VAL A 22 -15.29 10.45 -7.05
C VAL A 22 -16.70 10.70 -7.56
N ILE A 23 -16.96 11.92 -8.03
CA ILE A 23 -18.19 12.31 -8.70
C ILE A 23 -17.84 12.73 -10.11
N ASN A 24 -18.33 12.00 -11.10
CA ASN A 24 -17.99 12.21 -12.50
C ASN A 24 -19.24 12.39 -13.38
N ASN A 25 -19.25 13.46 -14.17
CA ASN A 25 -20.35 13.79 -15.10
C ASN A 25 -20.28 13.02 -16.43
N GLY A 26 -19.26 12.18 -16.60
CA GLY A 26 -19.07 11.26 -17.71
C GLY A 26 -18.03 10.22 -17.33
N ASP A 27 -17.79 9.28 -18.24
CA ASP A 27 -16.69 8.35 -18.09
C ASP A 27 -15.37 9.12 -18.07
N GLY A 28 -14.48 8.71 -17.18
CA GLY A 28 -13.20 9.35 -16.97
C GLY A 28 -12.12 8.35 -16.64
N PHE A 29 -10.90 8.84 -16.67
CA PHE A 29 -9.72 8.07 -16.30
C PHE A 29 -9.04 8.80 -15.14
N LEU A 30 -9.10 8.18 -13.96
CA LEU A 30 -8.46 8.71 -12.76
C LEU A 30 -6.98 8.37 -12.81
N VAL A 31 -6.14 9.38 -12.59
CA VAL A 31 -4.69 9.22 -12.45
C VAL A 31 -4.32 9.59 -11.03
N LEU A 32 -3.69 8.65 -10.33
CA LEU A 32 -3.17 8.87 -9.00
C LEU A 32 -1.66 9.08 -9.10
N SER A 33 -1.13 10.11 -8.42
CA SER A 33 0.30 10.42 -8.40
C SER A 33 1.15 9.44 -7.57
N GLU A 34 0.74 8.17 -7.56
CA GLU A 34 1.37 7.06 -6.86
C GLU A 34 2.11 6.17 -7.85
N ILE A 35 3.29 5.72 -7.46
CA ILE A 35 4.13 4.88 -8.31
C ILE A 35 3.38 3.59 -8.66
N TYR A 36 3.27 3.27 -9.95
CA TYR A 36 2.74 2.02 -10.46
C TYR A 36 3.73 0.90 -10.13
N TYR A 37 3.49 0.26 -9.00
CA TYR A 37 4.23 -0.92 -8.57
C TYR A 37 3.36 -2.17 -8.81
N PHE A 38 3.60 -2.83 -9.94
CA PHE A 38 2.99 -4.11 -10.26
C PHE A 38 4.06 -5.20 -10.16
N PRO A 39 3.92 -6.20 -9.27
CA PRO A 39 2.77 -6.55 -8.42
C PRO A 39 2.77 -5.85 -7.06
N GLY A 40 1.60 -5.47 -6.51
CA GLY A 40 1.55 -5.00 -5.12
C GLY A 40 0.21 -4.40 -4.66
N TRP A 41 -0.52 -3.77 -5.57
CA TRP A 41 -1.79 -3.10 -5.27
C TRP A 41 -2.95 -3.71 -6.05
N ASP A 42 -4.12 -3.75 -5.41
CA ASP A 42 -5.41 -4.00 -6.05
C ASP A 42 -6.27 -2.73 -5.96
N ALA A 43 -7.10 -2.49 -6.97
CA ALA A 43 -8.06 -1.39 -6.99
C ALA A 43 -9.49 -1.92 -7.08
N PHE A 44 -10.41 -1.19 -6.47
CA PHE A 44 -11.82 -1.51 -6.41
C PHE A 44 -12.65 -0.27 -6.69
N ILE A 45 -13.77 -0.44 -7.37
CA ILE A 45 -14.82 0.56 -7.52
C ILE A 45 -16.11 0.00 -6.91
N ASP A 46 -16.66 0.68 -5.91
CA ASP A 46 -17.84 0.22 -5.16
C ASP A 46 -17.72 -1.27 -4.73
N GLY A 47 -16.54 -1.66 -4.26
CA GLY A 47 -16.21 -3.02 -3.84
C GLY A 47 -15.90 -4.03 -4.98
N LYS A 48 -16.08 -3.67 -6.25
CA LYS A 48 -15.75 -4.53 -7.40
C LYS A 48 -14.31 -4.31 -7.87
N LYS A 49 -13.54 -5.39 -7.98
CA LYS A 49 -12.14 -5.34 -8.41
C LYS A 49 -12.02 -4.83 -9.85
N ILE A 50 -11.09 -3.91 -10.08
CA ILE A 50 -10.80 -3.32 -11.39
C ILE A 50 -9.30 -3.37 -11.70
N ASN A 51 -8.97 -3.21 -12.98
CA ASN A 51 -7.58 -3.20 -13.44
C ASN A 51 -6.92 -1.85 -13.18
N ILE A 52 -5.68 -1.91 -12.67
CA ILE A 52 -4.80 -0.74 -12.54
C ILE A 52 -3.91 -0.66 -13.77
N PHE A 53 -3.86 0.51 -14.39
CA PHE A 53 -3.06 0.79 -15.57
C PHE A 53 -1.83 1.63 -15.21
N ARG A 54 -0.71 1.32 -15.86
CA ARG A 54 0.48 2.19 -15.84
C ARG A 54 0.20 3.41 -16.71
N THR A 55 0.27 4.58 -16.11
CA THR A 55 -0.04 5.88 -16.72
C THR A 55 1.17 6.79 -16.61
N ASN A 56 1.43 7.64 -17.59
CA ASN A 56 2.54 8.61 -17.56
C ASN A 56 3.88 7.99 -17.13
N HIS A 57 4.20 6.81 -17.66
CA HIS A 57 5.40 6.01 -17.38
C HIS A 57 5.55 5.47 -15.95
N ALA A 58 5.01 6.10 -14.92
CA ALA A 58 5.26 5.67 -13.55
C ALA A 58 4.04 5.79 -12.63
N LEU A 59 2.96 6.42 -13.07
CA LEU A 59 1.77 6.63 -12.24
C LEU A 59 0.77 5.49 -12.41
N ARG A 60 -0.13 5.33 -11.46
CA ARG A 60 -1.24 4.38 -11.58
C ARG A 60 -2.53 5.09 -11.95
N GLY A 61 -3.31 4.47 -12.83
CA GLY A 61 -4.60 4.99 -13.25
C GLY A 61 -5.66 3.90 -13.34
N VAL A 62 -6.92 4.31 -13.24
CA VAL A 62 -8.10 3.44 -13.31
C VAL A 62 -9.20 4.10 -14.13
N PHE A 63 -9.99 3.29 -14.82
CA PHE A 63 -11.19 3.76 -15.49
C PHE A 63 -12.31 3.95 -14.47
N VAL A 64 -12.99 5.10 -14.53
CA VAL A 64 -14.09 5.46 -13.63
C VAL A 64 -15.31 5.81 -14.48
N PRO A 65 -16.38 5.03 -14.44
CA PRO A 65 -17.61 5.33 -15.16
C PRO A 65 -18.27 6.61 -14.63
N LYS A 66 -19.20 7.15 -15.41
CA LYS A 66 -20.07 8.25 -14.98
C LYS A 66 -20.82 7.87 -13.70
N GLY A 67 -20.80 8.72 -12.69
CA GLY A 67 -21.57 8.53 -11.46
C GLY A 67 -20.82 9.00 -10.22
N LYS A 68 -21.35 8.60 -9.06
CA LYS A 68 -20.66 8.71 -7.77
C LYS A 68 -20.12 7.34 -7.42
N HIS A 69 -18.83 7.26 -7.14
CA HIS A 69 -18.15 5.99 -6.87
C HIS A 69 -17.13 6.15 -5.76
N GLU A 70 -17.02 5.13 -4.93
CA GLU A 70 -15.90 4.96 -4.00
C GLU A 70 -14.82 4.14 -4.71
N ILE A 71 -13.59 4.66 -4.75
CA ILE A 71 -12.44 3.98 -5.31
C ILE A 71 -11.46 3.66 -4.19
N VAL A 72 -11.17 2.38 -4.03
CA VAL A 72 -10.27 1.88 -2.99
C VAL A 72 -9.05 1.25 -3.65
N PHE A 73 -7.88 1.75 -3.33
CA PHE A 73 -6.60 1.09 -3.61
C PHE A 73 -6.09 0.45 -2.33
N LYS A 74 -5.73 -0.84 -2.36
CA LYS A 74 -5.14 -1.54 -1.21
C LYS A 74 -3.97 -2.44 -1.58
N THR A 75 -2.99 -2.56 -0.69
CA THR A 75 -1.86 -3.47 -0.87
C THR A 75 -2.27 -4.94 -0.69
N LYS A 76 -1.66 -5.85 -1.45
CA LYS A 76 -2.00 -7.29 -1.42
C LYS A 76 -1.45 -8.03 -0.20
N ASN A 77 -0.27 -7.65 0.27
CA ASN A 77 0.47 -8.43 1.27
C ASN A 77 0.75 -7.64 2.54
N ASN A 78 0.18 -8.11 3.65
CA ASN A 78 0.55 -7.69 4.99
C ASN A 78 1.75 -8.54 5.48
N PHE A 79 2.96 -8.29 4.97
CA PHE A 79 4.18 -8.95 5.48
C PHE A 79 4.56 -8.50 6.90
N TYR A 80 3.85 -7.54 7.47
CA TYR A 80 4.12 -6.97 8.79
C TYR A 80 4.34 -8.04 9.87
N ASN A 81 3.46 -9.05 9.95
CA ASN A 81 3.56 -10.09 10.98
C ASN A 81 4.84 -10.93 10.85
N LEU A 82 5.25 -11.22 9.62
CA LEU A 82 6.47 -11.98 9.34
C LEU A 82 7.72 -11.17 9.71
N SER A 83 7.75 -9.88 9.36
CA SER A 83 8.85 -8.98 9.69
C SER A 83 9.03 -8.81 11.19
N TYR A 84 7.94 -8.71 11.95
CA TYR A 84 8.00 -8.66 13.41
C TYR A 84 8.59 -9.93 14.00
N LEU A 85 8.12 -11.11 13.58
CA LEU A 85 8.65 -12.40 14.04
C LEU A 85 10.16 -12.52 13.80
N ILE A 86 10.62 -12.18 12.59
CA ILE A 86 12.05 -12.22 12.24
C ILE A 86 12.84 -11.26 13.14
N SER A 87 12.38 -10.01 13.28
CA SER A 87 13.06 -8.99 14.08
C SER A 87 13.22 -9.41 15.54
N TYR A 88 12.15 -9.90 16.17
CA TYR A 88 12.21 -10.40 17.55
C TYR A 88 13.12 -11.63 17.68
N SER A 89 13.07 -12.56 16.72
CA SER A 89 13.92 -13.75 16.73
C SER A 89 15.40 -13.39 16.63
N THR A 90 15.75 -12.46 15.74
CA THR A 90 17.13 -11.96 15.60
C THR A 90 17.59 -11.23 16.85
N PHE A 91 16.77 -10.36 17.42
CA PHE A 91 17.10 -9.62 18.63
C PHE A 91 17.33 -10.56 19.82
N LEU A 92 16.47 -11.56 20.00
CA LEU A 92 16.62 -12.56 21.07
C LEU A 92 17.89 -13.41 20.89
N SER A 93 18.20 -13.81 19.65
CA SER A 93 19.42 -14.56 19.34
C SER A 93 20.69 -13.77 19.69
N LEU A 94 20.73 -12.48 19.36
CA LEU A 94 21.86 -11.61 19.70
C LEU A 94 22.03 -11.43 21.21
N ILE A 95 20.94 -11.33 21.96
CA ILE A 95 20.98 -11.28 23.43
C ILE A 95 21.59 -12.56 23.99
N ILE A 96 21.14 -13.73 23.52
CA ILE A 96 21.65 -15.03 23.96
C ILE A 96 23.15 -15.17 23.65
N LEU A 97 23.56 -14.82 22.43
CA LEU A 97 24.97 -14.82 22.01
C LEU A 97 25.83 -13.90 22.88
N SER A 98 25.32 -12.69 23.18
CA SER A 98 25.98 -11.75 24.09
C SER A 98 26.15 -12.37 25.47
N PHE A 99 25.11 -12.97 26.06
CA PHE A 99 25.23 -13.65 27.35
C PHE A 99 26.23 -14.83 27.34
N ILE A 100 26.33 -15.59 26.24
CA ILE A 100 27.31 -16.68 26.12
C ILE A 100 28.74 -16.14 26.02
N PHE A 101 28.96 -15.06 25.27
CA PHE A 101 30.29 -14.48 25.07
C PHE A 101 30.77 -13.67 26.29
N PHE A 102 29.86 -12.93 26.92
CA PHE A 102 30.11 -12.17 28.14
C PHE A 102 29.85 -12.98 29.42
N ARG A 103 29.62 -14.30 29.31
CA ARG A 103 29.70 -15.19 30.48
C ARG A 103 31.07 -14.95 31.10
N PRO A 104 31.12 -14.46 32.35
CA PRO A 104 32.36 -13.95 32.88
C PRO A 104 33.39 -15.09 32.87
N MET A 105 34.56 -14.83 32.28
CA MET A 105 35.83 -15.53 32.52
C MET A 105 36.25 -15.45 34.00
N ARG A 106 35.32 -15.63 34.94
CA ARG A 106 35.51 -15.55 36.40
C ARG A 106 35.64 -16.92 37.07
N LEU A 107 35.66 -18.02 36.31
CA LEU A 107 35.77 -19.38 36.86
C LEU A 107 37.03 -20.14 36.43
N ILE A 108 38.09 -19.43 36.01
CA ILE A 108 39.44 -19.99 35.92
C ILE A 108 40.31 -19.20 36.89
N LYS A 109 40.32 -19.64 38.16
CA LYS A 109 41.34 -19.31 39.15
C LYS A 109 41.65 -20.57 39.93
#